data_AF-B9CZD3-F1
#
_entry.id   AF-B9CZD3-F1
#
_cell.length_a   1.000
_cell.length_b   1.000
_cell.length_c   1.000
_cell.angle_alpha   90.00
_cell.angle_beta   90.00
_cell.angle_gamma   90.00
#
_symmetry.space_group_name_H-M   'P 1'
#
loop_
_entity.id
_entity.type
_entity.pdbx_description
1 polymer ?
#
loop_
_entity_poly.entity_id
_entity_poly.type
_entity_poly.pdbx_seq_one_letter_code
_entity_poly.pdbx_strand_id
1 'polypeptide(L)'
;MEISALLNQLGYNENDATIAQVKRILNNCDGLNLNSIITLNDHLKPLGSFVAMSGSEDVFKIKNAGKTPGAQSDALNVIENWAEKNKVNIKKINETTHYILGKVI
;
A
#
# COMPACT_ATOMS: atom_id res chain seq x y z
N MET A 1 10.33 12.63 -0.24
CA MET A 1 8.92 12.85 -0.61
C MET A 1 8.16 13.16 0.66
N GLU A 2 7.34 14.20 0.63
CA GLU A 2 6.56 14.65 1.78
C GLU A 2 5.35 13.75 2.03
N ILE A 3 4.95 13.60 3.31
CA ILE A 3 3.76 12.85 3.71
C ILE A 3 2.49 13.44 3.07
N SER A 4 2.42 14.76 2.92
CA SER A 4 1.31 15.46 2.26
C SER A 4 1.11 15.01 0.80
N ALA A 5 2.20 14.82 0.06
CA ALA A 5 2.15 14.33 -1.31
C ALA A 5 1.62 12.89 -1.38
N LEU A 6 2.05 12.02 -0.46
CA LEU A 6 1.53 10.67 -0.33
C LEU A 6 0.03 10.67 -0.05
N LEU A 7 -0.42 11.45 0.94
CA LEU A 7 -1.84 11.52 1.33
C LEU A 7 -2.72 11.92 0.14
N ASN A 8 -2.32 12.97 -0.59
CA ASN A 8 -3.03 13.39 -1.79
C ASN A 8 -3.06 12.30 -2.88
N GLN A 9 -1.95 11.60 -3.14
CA GLN A 9 -1.88 10.53 -4.14
C GLN A 9 -2.71 9.29 -3.77
N LEU A 10 -2.92 9.05 -2.48
CA LEU A 10 -3.79 8.01 -1.96
C LEU A 10 -5.24 8.47 -1.75
N GLY A 11 -5.56 9.74 -2.00
CA GLY A 11 -6.91 10.30 -1.89
C GLY A 11 -7.35 10.67 -0.46
N TYR A 12 -6.40 10.90 0.45
CA TYR A 12 -6.67 11.37 1.81
C TYR A 12 -6.55 12.89 1.93
N ASN A 13 -7.42 13.47 2.76
CA ASN A 13 -7.26 14.86 3.20
C ASN A 13 -6.05 14.99 4.11
N GLU A 14 -5.27 16.05 3.88
CA GLU A 14 -4.16 16.41 4.75
C GLU A 14 -4.69 17.04 6.04
N ASN A 15 -4.47 16.35 7.17
CA ASN A 15 -4.74 16.85 8.51
C ASN A 15 -3.83 16.14 9.53
N ASP A 16 -3.82 16.65 10.77
CA ASP A 16 -2.94 16.12 11.82
C ASP A 16 -3.15 14.62 12.09
N ALA A 17 -4.38 14.13 11.98
CA ALA A 17 -4.69 12.72 12.22
C ALA A 17 -4.13 11.81 11.12
N THR A 18 -4.30 12.18 9.85
CA THR A 18 -3.78 11.40 8.71
C THR A 18 -2.26 11.46 8.64
N ILE A 19 -1.67 12.62 8.92
CA ILE A 19 -0.21 12.77 9.03
C ILE A 19 0.34 11.92 10.17
N ALA A 20 -0.28 11.95 11.36
CA ALA A 20 0.14 11.14 12.49
C ALA A 20 0.03 9.63 12.19
N GLN A 21 -1.01 9.20 11.48
CA GLN A 21 -1.18 7.82 11.05
C GLN A 21 -0.05 7.38 10.12
N VAL A 22 0.30 8.16 9.10
CA VAL A 22 1.43 7.83 8.21
C VAL A 22 2.74 7.74 9.00
N LYS A 23 2.98 8.64 9.95
CA LYS A 23 4.17 8.57 10.81
C LYS A 23 4.22 7.29 11.64
N ARG A 24 3.10 6.86 12.23
CA ARG A 24 3.03 5.57 12.95
C ARG A 24 3.31 4.39 12.02
N ILE A 25 2.74 4.39 10.81
CA ILE A 25 3.02 3.35 9.81
C ILE A 25 4.51 3.29 9.49
N LEU A 26 5.16 4.43 9.25
CA LEU A 26 6.59 4.48 8.92
C LEU A 26 7.48 4.04 10.08
N ASN A 27 7.08 4.32 11.32
CA ASN A 27 7.78 3.83 12.51
C ASN A 27 7.58 2.32 12.73
N ASN A 28 6.44 1.76 12.32
CA ASN A 28 6.14 0.33 12.47
C ASN A 28 6.72 -0.52 11.32
N CYS A 29 6.86 0.06 10.13
CA CYS A 29 7.30 -0.63 8.93
C CYS A 29 8.67 -0.13 8.47
N ASP A 30 9.72 -0.71 9.04
CA ASP A 30 11.09 -0.29 8.79
C ASP A 30 11.46 -0.32 7.30
N GLY A 31 12.11 0.77 6.87
CA GLY A 31 12.70 0.88 5.54
C GLY A 31 11.70 1.05 4.38
N LEU A 32 10.41 1.30 4.65
CA LEU A 32 9.45 1.63 3.60
C LEU A 32 9.79 2.94 2.88
N ASN A 33 9.77 2.89 1.56
CA ASN A 33 9.95 4.07 0.72
C ASN A 33 8.58 4.56 0.21
N LEU A 34 8.18 5.77 0.61
CA LEU A 34 6.90 6.35 0.19
C LEU A 34 6.73 6.45 -1.33
N ASN A 35 7.80 6.72 -2.08
CA ASN A 35 7.73 6.77 -3.54
C ASN A 35 7.31 5.41 -4.11
N SER A 36 7.84 4.32 -3.55
CA SER A 36 7.51 2.97 -4.00
C SER A 36 6.05 2.62 -3.74
N ILE A 37 5.46 3.15 -2.66
CA ILE A 37 4.03 2.97 -2.33
C ILE A 37 3.14 3.69 -3.35
N ILE A 38 3.51 4.90 -3.76
CA ILE A 38 2.77 5.65 -4.78
C ILE A 38 2.86 4.93 -6.12
N THR A 39 4.05 4.50 -6.53
CA THR A 39 4.23 3.71 -7.76
C THR A 39 3.39 2.43 -7.75
N LEU A 40 3.32 1.73 -6.61
CA LEU A 40 2.44 0.56 -6.47
C LEU A 40 0.97 0.95 -6.67
N ASN A 41 0.51 2.00 -5.98
CA ASN A 41 -0.87 2.48 -6.10
C ASN A 41 -1.24 2.84 -7.54
N ASP A 42 -0.34 3.50 -8.27
CA ASP A 42 -0.57 3.90 -9.66
C ASP A 42 -0.67 2.71 -10.62
N HIS A 43 0.10 1.64 -10.40
CA HIS A 43 -0.05 0.40 -11.18
C HIS A 43 -1.32 -0.39 -10.83
N LEU A 44 -1.81 -0.26 -9.59
CA LEU A 44 -3.02 -0.95 -9.15
C LEU A 44 -4.31 -0.25 -9.60
N LYS A 45 -4.32 1.08 -9.69
CA LYS A 45 -5.49 1.89 -10.07
C LYS A 45 -6.19 1.40 -11.35
N PRO A 46 -5.48 1.16 -12.49
CA PRO A 46 -6.10 0.64 -13.71
C PRO A 46 -6.76 -0.74 -13.54
N LEU A 47 -6.27 -1.54 -12.58
CA LEU A 47 -6.79 -2.87 -12.26
C LEU A 47 -7.95 -2.83 -11.25
N GLY A 48 -8.44 -1.63 -10.91
CA GLY A 48 -9.49 -1.44 -9.91
C GLY A 48 -9.02 -1.68 -8.48
N SER A 49 -7.71 -1.72 -8.25
CA SER A 49 -7.10 -1.99 -6.95
C SER A 49 -6.35 -0.76 -6.45
N PHE A 50 -6.04 -0.68 -5.16
CA PHE A 50 -5.39 0.51 -4.60
C PHE A 50 -4.69 0.24 -3.27
N VAL A 51 -3.80 1.16 -2.90
CA VAL A 51 -3.19 1.22 -1.56
C VAL A 51 -3.98 2.18 -0.68
N ALA A 52 -4.15 1.81 0.59
CA ALA A 52 -4.82 2.60 1.61
C ALA A 52 -4.10 2.44 2.96
N MET A 53 -4.38 3.33 3.91
CA MET A 53 -3.99 3.14 5.31
C MET A 53 -4.92 2.13 5.99
N SER A 54 -4.37 1.23 6.81
CA SER A 54 -5.18 0.34 7.64
C SER A 54 -5.83 1.12 8.78
N GLY A 55 -7.08 0.79 9.09
CA GLY A 55 -7.84 1.44 10.18
C GLY A 55 -7.64 0.76 11.53
N SER A 56 -7.08 -0.45 11.56
CA SER A 56 -6.93 -1.27 12.76
C SER A 56 -5.48 -1.53 13.15
N GLU A 57 -4.54 -1.35 12.22
CA GLU A 57 -3.12 -1.60 12.42
C GLU A 57 -2.33 -0.43 11.80
N ASP A 58 -1.16 -0.12 12.36
CA ASP A 58 -0.27 0.91 11.82
C ASP A 58 0.53 0.34 10.63
N VAL A 59 -0.18 -0.02 9.55
CA VAL A 59 0.38 -0.52 8.28
C VAL A 59 -0.36 0.08 7.07
N PHE A 60 0.30 0.10 5.91
CA PHE A 60 -0.41 0.24 4.64
C PHE A 60 -1.08 -1.09 4.27
N LYS A 61 -2.26 -1.01 3.67
CA LYS A 61 -2.99 -2.14 3.11
C LYS A 61 -3.21 -1.96 1.62
N ILE A 62 -3.21 -3.07 0.90
CA ILE A 62 -3.56 -3.15 -0.50
C ILE A 62 -4.94 -3.79 -0.58
N LYS A 63 -5.88 -3.14 -1.26
CA LYS A 63 -7.20 -3.68 -1.56
C LYS A 63 -7.28 -4.05 -3.04
N ASN A 64 -7.33 -5.35 -3.30
CA ASN A 64 -7.60 -5.91 -4.61
C ASN A 64 -9.11 -5.88 -4.86
N ALA A 65 -9.57 -4.88 -5.62
CA ALA A 65 -10.97 -4.67 -5.95
C ALA A 65 -11.23 -4.73 -7.46
N GLY A 66 -10.40 -5.51 -8.17
CA GLY A 66 -10.61 -5.82 -9.58
C GLY A 66 -11.99 -6.42 -9.83
N LYS A 67 -12.67 -5.94 -10.88
CA LYS A 67 -14.05 -6.33 -11.23
C LYS A 67 -14.14 -7.67 -11.95
N THR A 68 -13.02 -8.17 -12.47
CA THR A 68 -12.92 -9.44 -13.19
C THR A 68 -11.86 -10.32 -12.56
N PRO A 69 -11.96 -11.65 -12.67
CA PRO A 69 -10.91 -12.56 -12.19
C PRO A 69 -9.54 -12.26 -12.80
N GLY A 70 -9.50 -11.86 -14.08
CA GLY A 70 -8.25 -11.43 -14.73
C GLY A 70 -7.62 -10.22 -14.06
N ALA A 71 -8.39 -9.15 -13.82
CA ALA A 71 -7.88 -7.96 -13.14
C ALA A 71 -7.41 -8.25 -11.71
N GLN A 72 -8.09 -9.17 -11.00
CA GLN A 72 -7.69 -9.60 -9.67
C GLN A 72 -6.35 -10.36 -9.69
N SER A 73 -6.17 -11.26 -10.67
CA SER A 73 -4.91 -11.99 -10.85
C SER A 73 -3.77 -11.07 -11.26
N ASP A 74 -4.01 -10.12 -12.15
CA ASP A 74 -3.00 -9.14 -12.58
C ASP A 74 -2.58 -8.24 -11.41
N ALA A 75 -3.53 -7.83 -10.56
CA ALA A 75 -3.23 -7.05 -9.37
C ALA A 75 -2.37 -7.84 -8.39
N LEU A 76 -2.65 -9.13 -8.17
CA LEU A 76 -1.81 -10.03 -7.37
C LEU A 76 -0.39 -10.09 -7.91
N ASN A 77 -0.23 -10.33 -9.22
CA ASN A 77 1.09 -10.36 -9.87
C ASN A 77 1.86 -9.05 -9.67
N VAL A 78 1.19 -7.89 -9.79
CA VAL A 78 1.81 -6.58 -9.55
C VAL A 78 2.27 -6.44 -8.10
N ILE A 79 1.45 -6.88 -7.14
CA ILE A 79 1.77 -6.82 -5.69
C ILE A 79 3.00 -7.67 -5.39
N GLU A 80 3.02 -8.91 -5.87
CA GLU A 80 4.10 -9.87 -5.64
C GLU A 80 5.42 -9.38 -6.26
N ASN A 81 5.40 -8.99 -7.53
CA ASN A 81 6.58 -8.45 -8.22
C ASN A 81 7.11 -7.17 -7.56
N TRP A 82 6.21 -6.29 -7.10
CA TRP A 82 6.61 -5.08 -6.39
C TRP A 82 7.25 -5.40 -5.03
N ALA A 83 6.66 -6.34 -4.28
CA ALA A 83 7.15 -6.75 -2.98
C ALA A 83 8.55 -7.35 -3.08
N GLU A 84 8.76 -8.25 -4.04
CA GLU A 84 10.07 -8.85 -4.33
C GLU A 84 11.10 -7.78 -4.72
N LYS A 85 10.77 -6.93 -5.70
CA LYS A 85 11.67 -5.87 -6.19
C LYS A 85 12.10 -4.90 -5.08
N ASN A 86 11.18 -4.52 -4.20
CA ASN A 86 11.46 -3.56 -3.12
C ASN A 86 11.96 -4.24 -1.83
N LYS A 87 12.05 -5.59 -1.82
CA LYS A 87 12.37 -6.41 -0.65
C LYS A 87 11.44 -6.09 0.52
N VAL A 88 10.15 -6.05 0.27
CA VAL A 88 9.11 -5.72 1.25
C VAL A 88 8.29 -6.95 1.57
N ASN A 89 8.01 -7.18 2.84
CA ASN A 89 7.18 -8.28 3.30
C ASN A 89 5.69 -7.91 3.17
N ILE A 90 4.91 -8.83 2.60
CA ILE A 90 3.46 -8.69 2.44
C ILE A 90 2.76 -9.81 3.19
N LYS A 91 1.77 -9.46 4.02
CA LYS A 91 0.91 -10.42 4.72
C LYS A 91 -0.47 -10.46 4.09
N LYS A 92 -0.87 -11.60 3.54
CA LYS A 92 -2.25 -11.82 3.12
C LYS A 92 -3.18 -11.88 4.33
N ILE A 93 -4.18 -11.02 4.36
CA ILE A 93 -5.21 -10.99 5.42
C ILE A 93 -6.44 -11.76 4.98
N ASN A 94 -6.83 -11.59 3.72
CA ASN A 94 -7.88 -12.35 3.05
C ASN A 94 -7.66 -12.33 1.54
N GLU A 95 -8.62 -12.80 0.76
CA GLU A 95 -8.53 -12.88 -0.71
C GLU A 95 -8.30 -11.53 -1.40
N THR A 96 -8.80 -10.44 -0.80
CA THR A 96 -8.74 -9.10 -1.40
C THR A 96 -7.81 -8.15 -0.67
N THR A 97 -7.34 -8.48 0.53
CA THR A 97 -6.63 -7.55 1.39
C THR A 97 -5.28 -8.10 1.79
N HIS A 98 -4.25 -7.29 1.57
CA HIS A 98 -2.87 -7.58 1.93
C HIS A 98 -2.28 -6.43 2.74
N TYR A 99 -1.50 -6.72 3.77
CA TYR A 99 -0.78 -5.72 4.57
C TYR A 99 0.68 -5.63 4.17
N ILE A 100 1.21 -4.42 4.16
CA ILE A 100 2.61 -4.11 3.86
C ILE A 100 3.34 -3.97 5.21
N LEU A 101 4.24 -4.91 5.53
CA LEU A 101 4.85 -5.02 6.87
C LEU A 101 6.23 -4.35 7.00
N GLY A 102 6.80 -3.81 5.92
CA GLY A 102 8.17 -3.25 5.92
C GLY A 102 9.18 -4.15 5.22
N LYS A 103 10.47 -3.80 5.25
CA LYS A 103 11.51 -4.54 4.53
C LYS A 103 11.79 -5.92 5.12
N VAL A 104 12.07 -6.87 4.23
CA VAL A 104 12.68 -8.16 4.58
C VAL A 104 14.17 -7.90 4.83
N ILE A 105 14.62 -8.14 6.06
CA ILE A 105 16.03 -8.05 6.48
C ILE A 105 16.70 -9.40 6.26
#